data_AF-A5FAP4-F1
#
_entry.id   AF-A5FAP4-F1
#
_cell.length_a   1.000
_cell.length_b   1.000
_cell.length_c   1.000
_cell.angle_alpha   90.00
_cell.angle_beta   90.00
_cell.angle_gamma   90.00
#
_symmetry.space_group_name_H-M   'P 1'
#
loop_
_entity.id
_entity.type
_entity.pdbx_description
1 polymer ?
#
loop_
_entity_poly.entity_id
_entity_poly.type
_entity_poly.pdbx_seq_one_letter_code
_entity_poly.pdbx_strand_id
1 'polypeptide(L)'
;MKTTLLFFLFFGFIGYSQDKESRIVTKIIEIDLSEPNSNSIKMCNDVGCTPVENKKWLSAKCSEMIAVKLLNANPFKYTYKIDTKEISFFNDQSATGENLKAKAKISADSTFKLLSFFPDRDKMYIKNIIDQNQQLAQGIDSLGYEVKSLYGILKQKNTLKANDYAPRKDFLNKAKAQLRNSYELLNVLEQFSDNEQYGTVKSSLIETKVKAEKSIDSIIEKFYSIDFDVYTRPIDVQGKNIDVVEFTINQSNKETKKKDENFDSKPYNIWIKGGLKIDVSAGVFFTSLYDSEFSTKDDPAIAGNKIITLKNGGDYDLAFGSTINTYMRMNSWVVPTLNFGAVITQNQKLQILLGGGLILGKQERIIFSGGLTMGKVTRIADSYSVGGSYNLGNSGDVPTQNQFKFGHFFGITYNLTKVKKISLDKGIEQN
;
A
#
# COMPACT_ATOMS: atom_id res chain seq x y z
N MET A 1 26.43 20.44 -33.97
CA MET A 1 25.15 21.11 -33.62
C MET A 1 24.01 20.09 -33.48
N LYS A 2 24.14 19.12 -32.54
CA LYS A 2 23.13 18.07 -32.28
C LYS A 2 22.93 17.75 -30.77
N THR A 3 23.66 18.41 -29.87
CA THR A 3 23.62 18.17 -28.42
C THR A 3 22.59 19.00 -27.67
N THR A 4 22.03 20.04 -28.28
CA THR A 4 21.04 20.93 -27.65
C THR A 4 19.62 20.36 -27.62
N LEU A 5 19.34 19.31 -28.40
CA LEU A 5 17.99 18.74 -28.53
C LEU A 5 17.59 17.83 -27.35
N LEU A 6 18.56 17.27 -26.61
CA LEU A 6 18.27 16.34 -25.51
C LEU A 6 17.91 17.05 -24.19
N PHE A 7 18.48 18.24 -23.94
CA PHE A 7 18.19 19.02 -22.73
C PHE A 7 16.78 19.65 -22.76
N PHE A 8 16.28 20.03 -23.93
CA PHE A 8 14.92 20.55 -24.09
C PHE A 8 13.83 19.48 -23.91
N LEU A 9 14.13 18.21 -24.19
CA LEU A 9 13.20 17.11 -23.92
C LEU A 9 13.03 16.85 -22.42
N PHE A 10 14.05 17.11 -21.59
CA PHE A 10 13.96 16.89 -20.15
C PHE A 10 13.13 17.94 -19.42
N PHE A 11 13.19 19.21 -19.86
CA PHE A 11 12.39 20.31 -19.26
C PHE A 11 11.03 20.52 -19.93
N GLY A 12 10.89 20.22 -21.23
CA GLY A 12 9.61 20.35 -21.95
C GLY A 12 8.51 19.41 -21.43
N PHE A 13 8.88 18.24 -20.91
CA PHE A 13 7.92 17.30 -20.30
C PHE A 13 7.46 17.68 -18.89
N ILE A 14 8.15 18.61 -18.22
CA ILE A 14 7.81 19.02 -16.84
C ILE A 14 6.65 20.02 -16.85
N GLY A 15 6.49 20.81 -17.91
CA GLY A 15 5.43 21.83 -18.02
C GLY A 15 4.08 21.33 -18.53
N TYR A 16 4.01 20.17 -19.17
CA TYR A 16 2.81 19.77 -19.94
C TYR A 16 1.82 18.85 -19.20
N SER A 17 2.00 18.60 -17.90
CA SER A 17 1.12 17.68 -17.15
C SER A 17 0.18 18.34 -16.14
N GLN A 18 0.03 19.67 -16.14
CA GLN A 18 -0.82 20.36 -15.15
C GLN A 18 -2.26 20.65 -15.59
N ASP A 19 -2.66 20.33 -16.82
CA ASP A 19 -3.95 20.78 -17.39
C ASP A 19 -5.00 19.67 -17.62
N LYS A 20 -5.27 18.85 -16.61
CA LYS A 20 -6.55 18.12 -16.53
C LYS A 20 -7.08 18.18 -15.11
N GLU A 21 -8.22 18.84 -14.94
CA GLU A 21 -9.09 18.89 -13.75
C GLU A 21 -8.62 17.98 -12.61
N SER A 22 -8.01 18.57 -11.58
CA SER A 22 -7.40 17.88 -10.45
C SER A 22 -8.45 17.24 -9.55
N ARG A 23 -9.12 16.20 -10.05
CA ARG A 23 -9.78 15.23 -9.18
C ARG A 23 -8.69 14.43 -8.49
N ILE A 24 -8.69 14.45 -7.17
CA ILE A 24 -7.82 13.60 -6.37
C ILE A 24 -8.26 12.16 -6.63
N VAL A 25 -7.50 11.42 -7.43
CA VAL A 25 -7.80 10.02 -7.76
C VAL A 25 -7.23 9.12 -6.67
N THR A 26 -8.04 8.17 -6.19
CA THR A 26 -7.57 7.16 -5.23
C THR A 26 -7.21 5.89 -5.97
N LYS A 27 -5.97 5.43 -5.76
CA LYS A 27 -5.51 4.11 -6.16
C LYS A 27 -5.87 3.11 -5.07
N ILE A 28 -6.73 2.15 -5.41
CA ILE A 28 -7.18 1.11 -4.49
C ILE A 28 -6.42 -0.18 -4.80
N ILE A 29 -5.82 -0.78 -3.77
CA ILE A 29 -5.15 -2.08 -3.87
C ILE A 29 -6.03 -3.10 -3.19
N GLU A 30 -6.64 -3.97 -3.99
CA GLU A 30 -7.46 -5.06 -3.47
C GLU A 30 -6.58 -6.26 -3.18
N ILE A 31 -6.72 -6.81 -1.98
CA ILE A 31 -6.07 -8.03 -1.54
C ILE A 31 -7.15 -9.04 -1.16
N ASP A 32 -7.20 -10.13 -1.91
CA ASP A 32 -8.03 -11.27 -1.61
C ASP A 32 -7.31 -12.16 -0.60
N LEU A 33 -7.86 -12.23 0.62
CA LEU A 33 -7.33 -13.06 1.71
C LEU A 33 -7.78 -14.51 1.60
N SER A 34 -8.43 -14.90 0.50
CA SER A 34 -8.74 -16.29 0.20
C SER A 34 -7.51 -17.07 -0.31
N GLU A 35 -7.75 -18.20 -0.99
CA GLU A 35 -6.65 -19.03 -1.49
C GLU A 35 -5.79 -18.27 -2.53
N PRO A 36 -4.45 -18.39 -2.46
CA PRO A 36 -3.56 -17.68 -3.35
C PRO A 36 -3.82 -18.09 -4.81
N ASN A 37 -4.08 -17.10 -5.65
CA ASN A 37 -4.28 -17.25 -7.08
C ASN A 37 -3.69 -16.05 -7.83
N SER A 38 -3.62 -16.13 -9.16
CA SER A 38 -3.05 -15.07 -10.01
C SER A 38 -3.77 -13.72 -9.92
N ASN A 39 -4.97 -13.68 -9.32
CA ASN A 39 -5.78 -12.48 -9.14
C ASN A 39 -5.93 -12.09 -7.66
N SER A 40 -5.13 -12.65 -6.75
CA SER A 40 -5.20 -12.33 -5.31
C SER A 40 -4.84 -10.87 -5.01
N ILE A 41 -4.17 -10.17 -5.93
CA ILE A 41 -3.91 -8.73 -5.81
C ILE A 41 -4.37 -8.02 -7.08
N LYS A 42 -5.22 -7.01 -6.91
CA LYS A 42 -5.70 -6.17 -8.01
C LYS A 42 -5.44 -4.71 -7.72
N MET A 43 -5.23 -3.96 -8.80
CA MET A 43 -5.06 -2.52 -8.74
C MET A 43 -6.26 -1.86 -9.40
N CYS A 44 -7.09 -1.22 -8.59
CA CYS A 44 -8.27 -0.52 -9.04
C CYS A 44 -8.05 0.99 -9.09
N ASN A 45 -8.87 1.66 -9.88
CA ASN A 45 -9.09 3.10 -9.87
C ASN A 45 -10.61 3.33 -9.97
N ASP A 46 -11.03 4.60 -10.05
CA ASP A 46 -12.45 4.96 -10.13
C ASP A 46 -13.20 4.38 -11.34
N VAL A 47 -12.49 3.82 -12.34
CA VAL A 47 -13.06 3.34 -13.61
C VAL A 47 -13.05 1.82 -13.72
N GLY A 48 -12.18 1.11 -12.98
CA GLY A 48 -12.14 -0.35 -13.01
C GLY A 48 -10.92 -0.96 -12.32
N CYS A 49 -10.87 -2.29 -12.31
CA CYS A 49 -9.84 -3.08 -11.67
C CYS A 49 -9.02 -3.86 -12.70
N THR A 50 -7.70 -3.72 -12.63
CA THR A 50 -6.77 -4.52 -13.43
C THR A 50 -5.98 -5.46 -12.52
N PRO A 51 -5.90 -6.77 -12.82
CA PRO A 51 -5.00 -7.67 -12.13
C PRO A 51 -3.57 -7.16 -12.19
N VAL A 52 -2.79 -7.41 -11.15
CA VAL A 52 -1.34 -7.16 -11.21
C VAL A 52 -0.73 -8.20 -12.14
N GLU A 53 -0.50 -7.84 -13.41
CA GLU A 53 0.22 -8.70 -14.34
C GLU A 53 1.59 -9.09 -13.74
N ASN A 54 1.96 -10.38 -13.84
CA ASN A 54 3.21 -10.98 -13.31
C ASN A 54 4.52 -10.23 -13.66
N LYS A 55 4.49 -9.26 -14.58
CA LYS A 55 5.65 -8.48 -15.03
C LYS A 55 5.73 -7.06 -14.45
N LYS A 56 4.75 -6.60 -13.66
CA LYS A 56 4.70 -5.22 -13.15
C LYS A 56 4.63 -5.19 -11.64
N TRP A 57 5.54 -4.45 -11.01
CA TRP A 57 5.49 -4.22 -9.56
C TRP A 57 4.27 -3.37 -9.17
N LEU A 58 3.75 -3.62 -7.98
CA LEU A 58 2.78 -2.75 -7.31
C LEU A 58 3.29 -1.31 -7.29
N SER A 59 2.53 -0.39 -7.89
CA SER A 59 2.94 1.01 -7.98
C SER A 59 1.80 2.00 -8.09
N ALA A 60 1.93 3.14 -7.41
CA ALA A 60 0.97 4.25 -7.45
C ALA A 60 1.67 5.53 -7.91
N LYS A 61 0.98 6.42 -8.61
CA LYS A 61 1.55 7.72 -8.97
C LYS A 61 1.68 8.60 -7.73
N CYS A 62 2.67 9.49 -7.71
CA CYS A 62 2.84 10.47 -6.63
C CYS A 62 1.67 11.46 -6.47
N SER A 63 0.78 11.55 -7.46
CA SER A 63 -0.43 12.38 -7.42
C SER A 63 -1.69 11.61 -7.01
N GLU A 64 -1.59 10.30 -6.76
CA GLU A 64 -2.72 9.45 -6.38
C GLU A 64 -2.71 9.26 -4.86
N MET A 65 -3.89 9.29 -4.23
CA MET A 65 -4.03 8.78 -2.86
C MET A 65 -4.00 7.24 -2.89
N ILE A 66 -3.61 6.61 -1.79
CA ILE A 66 -3.47 5.15 -1.74
C ILE A 66 -4.39 4.58 -0.66
N ALA A 67 -5.23 3.61 -1.03
CA ALA A 67 -6.06 2.86 -0.11
C ALA A 67 -5.91 1.35 -0.35
N VAL A 68 -6.13 0.55 0.69
CA VAL A 68 -6.13 -0.92 0.62
C VAL A 68 -7.53 -1.42 0.91
N LYS A 69 -7.99 -2.37 0.10
CA LYS A 69 -9.24 -3.09 0.25
C LYS A 69 -8.93 -4.55 0.55
N LEU A 70 -9.42 -5.07 1.66
CA LEU A 70 -9.29 -6.49 2.02
C LEU A 70 -10.58 -7.24 1.66
N LEU A 71 -10.48 -8.39 1.01
CA LEU A 71 -11.61 -9.22 0.59
C LEU A 71 -11.57 -10.61 1.24
N ASN A 72 -12.75 -11.22 1.41
CA ASN A 72 -12.95 -12.63 1.77
C ASN A 72 -12.29 -13.09 3.08
N ALA A 73 -12.08 -12.15 4.01
CA ALA A 73 -11.57 -12.43 5.34
C ALA A 73 -12.58 -13.27 6.16
N ASN A 74 -12.09 -14.11 7.08
CA ASN A 74 -12.94 -14.75 8.08
C ASN A 74 -12.82 -14.04 9.44
N PRO A 75 -13.72 -13.08 9.76
CA PRO A 75 -13.67 -12.38 11.04
C PRO A 75 -14.14 -13.21 12.23
N PHE A 76 -14.70 -14.42 12.04
CA PHE A 76 -15.05 -15.29 13.16
C PHE A 76 -13.87 -16.10 13.68
N LYS A 77 -12.99 -16.52 12.76
CA LYS A 77 -11.82 -17.33 13.09
C LYS A 77 -10.61 -16.48 13.43
N TYR A 78 -10.45 -15.35 12.74
CA TYR A 78 -9.22 -14.57 12.79
C TYR A 78 -9.43 -13.11 13.18
N THR A 79 -8.42 -12.56 13.85
CA THR A 79 -8.20 -11.12 13.97
C THR A 79 -7.18 -10.72 12.91
N TYR A 80 -7.50 -9.67 12.17
CA TYR A 80 -6.64 -9.12 11.12
C TYR A 80 -6.07 -7.78 11.59
N LYS A 81 -4.77 -7.59 11.35
CA LYS A 81 -4.12 -6.29 11.52
C LYS A 81 -3.41 -5.88 10.25
N ILE A 82 -3.55 -4.61 9.87
CA ILE A 82 -2.59 -3.98 8.97
C ILE A 82 -1.54 -3.28 9.83
N ASP A 83 -0.30 -3.73 9.69
CA ASP A 83 0.83 -3.37 10.54
C ASP A 83 0.49 -3.58 12.01
N THR A 84 0.19 -2.50 12.73
CA THR A 84 -0.12 -2.51 14.15
C THR A 84 -1.63 -2.40 14.44
N LYS A 85 -2.45 -1.99 13.46
CA LYS A 85 -3.85 -1.61 13.66
C LYS A 85 -4.81 -2.72 13.28
N GLU A 86 -5.74 -2.99 14.19
CA GLU A 86 -6.79 -3.99 14.00
C GLU A 86 -7.84 -3.51 13.00
N ILE A 87 -8.32 -4.44 12.18
CA ILE A 87 -9.34 -4.19 11.17
C ILE A 87 -10.59 -4.98 11.55
N SER A 88 -11.67 -4.25 11.76
CA SER A 88 -12.99 -4.85 11.95
C SER A 88 -13.65 -5.07 10.58
N PHE A 89 -14.15 -6.29 10.37
CA PHE A 89 -15.10 -6.61 9.29
C PHE A 89 -16.53 -6.60 9.80
N PHE A 90 -16.77 -5.97 10.96
CA PHE A 90 -18.09 -5.78 11.53
C PHE A 90 -18.55 -4.34 11.35
N ASN A 91 -19.77 -4.18 10.87
CA ASN A 91 -20.47 -2.94 10.58
C ASN A 91 -21.57 -2.67 11.61
N ASP A 92 -21.38 -1.61 12.37
CA ASP A 92 -22.32 -1.18 13.41
C ASP A 92 -23.59 -0.51 12.84
N GLN A 93 -23.63 -0.22 11.53
CA GLN A 93 -24.77 0.44 10.86
C GLN A 93 -25.79 -0.53 10.22
N SER A 94 -25.59 -1.84 10.37
CA SER A 94 -26.51 -2.84 9.81
C SER A 94 -27.92 -2.75 10.43
N ALA A 95 -28.95 -3.21 9.70
CA ALA A 95 -30.37 -3.07 10.04
C ALA A 95 -30.65 -3.33 11.53
N THR A 96 -31.10 -2.30 12.26
CA THR A 96 -31.35 -2.44 13.69
C THR A 96 -32.45 -3.46 13.94
N GLY A 97 -32.22 -4.40 14.85
CA GLY A 97 -33.21 -5.42 15.25
C GLY A 97 -34.54 -4.78 15.65
N GLU A 98 -34.50 -3.58 16.22
CA GLU A 98 -35.67 -2.77 16.57
C GLU A 98 -36.60 -2.47 15.39
N ASN A 99 -36.06 -2.05 14.24
CA ASN A 99 -36.87 -1.75 13.07
C ASN A 99 -37.60 -2.99 12.54
N LEU A 100 -36.94 -4.15 12.61
CA LEU A 100 -37.54 -5.43 12.19
C LEU A 100 -38.62 -5.90 13.18
N LYS A 101 -38.38 -5.73 14.47
CA LYS A 101 -39.37 -6.02 15.53
C LYS A 101 -40.63 -5.16 15.38
N ALA A 102 -40.47 -3.86 15.11
CA ALA A 102 -41.59 -2.94 14.91
C ALA A 102 -42.44 -3.32 13.68
N LYS A 103 -41.80 -3.66 12.55
CA LYS A 103 -42.49 -4.12 11.33
C LYS A 103 -43.26 -5.41 11.54
N ALA A 104 -42.70 -6.36 12.29
CA ALA A 104 -43.39 -7.62 12.61
C ALA A 104 -44.66 -7.36 13.43
N LYS A 105 -44.60 -6.47 14.42
CA LYS A 105 -45.75 -6.06 15.22
C LYS A 105 -46.84 -5.40 14.36
N ILE A 106 -46.49 -4.39 13.55
CA ILE A 106 -47.45 -3.71 12.66
C ILE A 106 -48.13 -4.69 11.69
N SER A 107 -47.37 -5.64 11.16
CA SER A 107 -47.90 -6.68 10.27
C SER A 107 -48.87 -7.63 10.98
N ALA A 108 -48.63 -7.96 12.25
CA ALA A 108 -49.53 -8.79 13.04
C ALA A 108 -50.81 -8.03 13.42
N ASP A 109 -50.68 -6.79 13.86
CA ASP A 109 -51.81 -5.93 14.26
C ASP A 109 -52.78 -5.68 13.09
N SER A 110 -52.24 -5.42 11.89
CA SER A 110 -53.05 -5.27 10.67
C SER A 110 -53.78 -6.55 10.26
N THR A 111 -53.13 -7.70 10.39
CA THR A 111 -53.74 -9.01 10.10
C THR A 111 -54.87 -9.31 11.07
N PHE A 112 -54.64 -9.09 12.37
CA PHE A 112 -55.67 -9.25 13.39
C PHE A 112 -56.88 -8.34 13.16
N LYS A 113 -56.64 -7.05 12.87
CA LYS A 113 -57.71 -6.09 12.55
C LYS A 113 -58.52 -6.49 11.33
N LEU A 114 -57.90 -7.10 10.32
CA LEU A 114 -58.60 -7.58 9.13
C LEU A 114 -59.44 -8.82 9.43
N LEU A 115 -58.92 -9.74 10.26
CA LEU A 115 -59.62 -10.93 10.70
C LEU A 115 -60.81 -10.63 11.62
N SER A 116 -60.75 -9.57 12.43
CA SER A 116 -61.88 -9.15 13.28
C SER A 116 -63.12 -8.69 12.49
N PHE A 117 -63.02 -8.44 11.19
CA PHE A 117 -64.16 -8.13 10.32
C PHE A 117 -64.92 -9.37 9.80
N PHE A 118 -64.42 -10.58 10.02
CA PHE A 118 -65.04 -11.82 9.54
C PHE A 118 -65.48 -12.70 10.74
N PRO A 119 -66.73 -12.56 11.24
CA PRO A 119 -67.20 -13.19 12.47
C PRO A 119 -67.35 -14.71 12.43
N ASP A 120 -67.26 -15.35 11.26
CA ASP A 120 -67.55 -16.78 11.07
C ASP A 120 -66.31 -17.69 10.96
N ARG A 121 -65.10 -17.21 11.29
CA ARG A 121 -63.94 -18.12 11.35
C ARG A 121 -63.73 -18.69 12.74
N ASP A 122 -64.06 -19.98 12.83
CA ASP A 122 -63.58 -21.01 13.75
C ASP A 122 -63.42 -20.61 15.21
N LYS A 123 -64.22 -21.24 16.07
CA LYS A 123 -64.02 -21.29 17.52
C LYS A 123 -62.59 -21.78 17.82
N MET A 124 -61.63 -20.87 17.82
CA MET A 124 -60.28 -21.16 18.23
C MET A 124 -60.33 -21.32 19.73
N TYR A 125 -60.21 -22.56 20.21
CA TYR A 125 -60.17 -22.80 21.64
C TYR A 125 -58.81 -22.32 22.18
N ILE A 126 -58.75 -21.92 23.46
CA ILE A 126 -57.47 -21.61 24.12
C ILE A 126 -56.46 -22.76 23.96
N LYS A 127 -56.94 -24.01 23.89
CA LYS A 127 -56.12 -25.18 23.57
C LYS A 127 -55.38 -25.04 22.24
N ASN A 128 -56.01 -24.51 21.20
CA ASN A 128 -55.38 -24.29 19.90
C ASN A 128 -54.28 -23.22 19.99
N ILE A 129 -54.49 -22.16 20.80
CA ILE A 129 -53.47 -21.13 21.06
C ILE A 129 -52.26 -21.77 21.75
N ILE A 130 -52.49 -22.64 22.73
CA ILE A 130 -51.44 -23.37 23.45
C ILE A 130 -50.65 -24.26 22.48
N ASP A 131 -51.34 -25.07 21.67
CA ASP A 131 -50.71 -25.99 20.71
C ASP A 131 -49.89 -25.22 19.66
N GLN A 132 -50.42 -24.12 19.13
CA GLN A 132 -49.71 -23.25 18.19
C GLN A 132 -48.50 -22.55 18.84
N ASN A 133 -48.62 -22.12 20.10
CA ASN A 133 -47.50 -21.53 20.83
C ASN A 133 -46.38 -22.56 21.06
N GLN A 134 -46.72 -23.81 21.40
CA GLN A 134 -45.75 -24.88 21.57
C GLN A 134 -45.02 -25.19 20.26
N GLN A 135 -45.75 -25.30 19.14
CA GLN A 135 -45.16 -25.49 17.82
C GLN A 135 -44.26 -24.31 17.42
N LEU A 136 -44.69 -23.08 17.71
CA LEU A 136 -43.91 -21.88 17.45
C LEU A 136 -42.61 -21.87 18.26
N ALA A 137 -42.67 -22.19 19.56
CA ALA A 137 -41.51 -22.28 20.43
C ALA A 137 -40.50 -23.33 19.93
N GLN A 138 -40.98 -24.52 19.54
CA GLN A 138 -40.14 -25.56 18.93
C GLN A 138 -39.50 -25.11 17.62
N GLY A 139 -40.26 -24.39 16.78
CA GLY A 139 -39.75 -23.81 15.54
C GLY A 139 -38.66 -22.76 15.78
N ILE A 140 -38.79 -21.94 16.82
CA ILE A 140 -37.78 -20.94 17.22
C ILE A 140 -36.51 -21.65 17.72
N ASP A 141 -36.67 -22.67 18.56
CA ASP A 141 -35.53 -23.44 19.09
C ASP A 141 -34.79 -24.18 17.96
N SER A 142 -35.53 -24.81 17.03
CA SER A 142 -34.99 -25.44 15.81
C SER A 142 -34.19 -24.46 14.95
N LEU A 143 -34.74 -23.27 14.67
CA LEU A 143 -34.02 -22.22 13.96
C LEU A 143 -32.76 -21.78 14.72
N GLY A 144 -32.83 -21.69 16.04
CA GLY A 144 -31.67 -21.40 16.90
C GLY A 144 -30.54 -22.42 16.72
N TYR A 145 -30.88 -23.71 16.61
CA TYR A 145 -29.90 -24.78 16.33
C TYR A 145 -29.33 -24.66 14.91
N GLU A 146 -30.15 -24.39 13.89
CA GLU A 146 -29.68 -24.16 12.51
C GLU A 146 -28.67 -22.99 12.45
N VAL A 147 -29.00 -21.87 13.08
CA VAL A 147 -28.15 -20.68 13.18
C VAL A 147 -26.85 -20.99 13.91
N LYS A 148 -26.91 -21.70 15.04
CA LYS A 148 -25.72 -22.09 15.82
C LYS A 148 -24.82 -23.06 15.04
N SER A 149 -25.42 -24.00 14.31
CA SER A 149 -24.70 -24.95 13.46
C SER A 149 -23.95 -24.22 12.34
N LEU A 150 -24.62 -23.33 11.60
CA LEU A 150 -23.96 -22.54 10.56
C LEU A 150 -22.83 -21.69 11.15
N TYR A 151 -23.09 -20.99 12.26
CA TYR A 151 -22.06 -20.20 12.94
C TYR A 151 -20.83 -21.03 13.33
N GLY A 152 -21.03 -22.26 13.81
CA GLY A 152 -19.95 -23.21 14.10
C GLY A 152 -19.14 -23.59 12.87
N ILE A 153 -19.81 -23.85 11.74
CA ILE A 153 -19.15 -24.13 10.45
C ILE A 153 -18.32 -22.94 9.99
N LEU A 154 -18.88 -21.73 10.04
CA LEU A 154 -18.18 -20.50 9.61
C LEU A 154 -16.95 -20.21 10.47
N LYS A 155 -16.99 -20.51 11.77
CA LYS A 155 -15.83 -20.39 12.67
C LYS A 155 -14.65 -21.30 12.29
N GLN A 156 -14.91 -22.43 11.64
CA GLN A 156 -13.86 -23.39 11.30
C GLN A 156 -13.17 -23.08 9.97
N LYS A 157 -13.87 -22.41 9.04
CA LYS A 157 -13.34 -22.07 7.71
C LYS A 157 -12.14 -21.14 7.79
N ASN A 158 -11.18 -21.28 6.88
CA ASN A 158 -10.05 -20.35 6.82
C ASN A 158 -10.44 -19.00 6.19
N THR A 159 -11.39 -19.03 5.25
CA THR A 159 -11.78 -17.91 4.40
C THR A 159 -13.30 -17.89 4.31
N LEU A 160 -13.89 -16.72 4.05
CA LEU A 160 -15.34 -16.60 3.89
C LEU A 160 -15.69 -15.87 2.59
N LYS A 161 -16.60 -16.46 1.83
CA LYS A 161 -17.15 -15.91 0.60
C LYS A 161 -18.62 -15.54 0.81
N ALA A 162 -19.14 -14.64 -0.02
CA ALA A 162 -20.55 -14.23 0.04
C ALA A 162 -21.53 -15.42 0.01
N ASN A 163 -21.22 -16.46 -0.77
CA ASN A 163 -22.03 -17.67 -0.89
C ASN A 163 -22.10 -18.50 0.41
N ASP A 164 -21.09 -18.41 1.28
CA ASP A 164 -21.10 -19.13 2.57
C ASP A 164 -22.23 -18.66 3.50
N TYR A 165 -22.79 -17.49 3.20
CA TYR A 165 -23.86 -16.87 3.96
C TYR A 165 -25.21 -16.89 3.24
N ALA A 166 -25.33 -17.56 2.08
CA ALA A 166 -26.60 -17.65 1.38
C ALA A 166 -27.81 -18.00 2.30
N PRO A 167 -27.67 -18.92 3.30
CA PRO A 167 -28.78 -19.25 4.21
C PRO A 167 -29.24 -18.14 5.15
N ARG A 168 -28.44 -17.07 5.38
CA ARG A 168 -28.77 -16.02 6.36
C ARG A 168 -30.07 -15.28 6.03
N LYS A 169 -30.42 -15.19 4.74
CA LYS A 169 -31.65 -14.55 4.28
C LYS A 169 -32.86 -15.37 4.68
N ASP A 170 -32.77 -16.68 4.50
CA ASP A 170 -33.84 -17.62 4.86
C ASP A 170 -34.02 -17.68 6.37
N PHE A 171 -32.92 -17.69 7.14
CA PHE A 171 -33.00 -17.61 8.60
C PHE A 171 -33.70 -16.33 9.07
N LEU A 172 -33.34 -15.17 8.51
CA LEU A 172 -33.97 -13.92 8.88
C LEU A 172 -35.46 -13.90 8.50
N ASN A 173 -35.83 -14.46 7.35
CA ASN A 173 -37.23 -14.56 6.93
C ASN A 173 -38.03 -15.49 7.84
N LYS A 174 -37.48 -16.66 8.20
CA LYS A 174 -38.09 -17.59 9.18
C LYS A 174 -38.28 -16.90 10.53
N ALA A 175 -37.26 -16.21 11.04
CA ALA A 175 -37.33 -15.50 12.32
C ALA A 175 -38.37 -14.38 12.32
N LYS A 176 -38.47 -13.61 11.23
CA LYS A 176 -39.51 -12.59 11.06
C LYS A 176 -40.92 -13.18 11.07
N ALA A 177 -41.13 -14.29 10.37
CA ALA A 177 -42.41 -14.99 10.36
C ALA A 177 -42.76 -15.51 11.77
N GLN A 178 -41.81 -16.11 12.47
CA GLN A 178 -42.00 -16.58 13.85
C GLN A 178 -42.34 -15.44 14.81
N LEU A 179 -41.64 -14.31 14.72
CA LEU A 179 -41.94 -13.14 15.55
C LEU A 179 -43.34 -12.59 15.24
N ARG A 180 -43.70 -12.46 13.96
CA ARG A 180 -45.04 -12.04 13.55
C ARG A 180 -46.11 -12.98 14.13
N ASN A 181 -45.94 -14.29 14.00
CA ASN A 181 -46.87 -15.26 14.56
C ASN A 181 -46.99 -15.15 16.09
N SER A 182 -45.90 -14.85 16.80
CA SER A 182 -45.96 -14.63 18.25
C SER A 182 -46.82 -13.42 18.64
N TYR A 183 -46.78 -12.35 17.83
CA TYR A 183 -47.65 -11.19 18.01
C TYR A 183 -49.11 -11.50 17.64
N GLU A 184 -49.35 -12.25 16.57
CA GLU A 184 -50.70 -12.68 16.17
C GLU A 184 -51.36 -13.53 17.26
N LEU A 185 -50.64 -14.49 17.85
CA LEU A 185 -51.15 -15.29 18.97
C LEU A 185 -51.48 -14.45 20.22
N LEU A 186 -50.64 -13.46 20.54
CA LEU A 186 -50.92 -12.52 21.63
C LEU A 186 -52.19 -11.70 21.35
N ASN A 187 -52.36 -11.20 20.14
CA ASN A 187 -53.53 -10.42 19.75
C ASN A 187 -54.81 -11.27 19.79
N VAL A 188 -54.75 -12.52 19.33
CA VAL A 188 -55.89 -13.46 19.41
C VAL A 188 -56.24 -13.80 20.85
N LEU A 189 -55.24 -13.99 21.73
CA LEU A 189 -55.49 -14.28 23.14
C LEU A 189 -56.30 -13.18 23.85
N GLU A 190 -56.16 -11.92 23.44
CA GLU A 190 -56.94 -10.81 24.04
C GLU A 190 -58.46 -10.99 23.90
N GLN A 191 -58.94 -11.82 22.96
CA GLN A 191 -60.36 -12.18 22.85
C GLN A 191 -60.84 -13.13 23.96
N PHE A 192 -59.93 -13.68 24.77
CA PHE A 192 -60.20 -14.64 25.84
C PHE A 192 -59.86 -14.09 27.23
N SER A 193 -59.93 -12.77 27.43
CA SER A 193 -59.59 -12.09 28.69
C SER A 193 -60.28 -12.68 29.92
N ASP A 194 -61.50 -13.21 29.74
CA ASP A 194 -62.34 -13.72 30.83
C ASP A 194 -62.08 -15.20 31.15
N ASN A 195 -61.14 -15.86 30.45
CA ASN A 195 -60.84 -17.27 30.68
C ASN A 195 -59.88 -17.49 31.86
N GLU A 196 -60.14 -18.49 32.70
CA GLU A 196 -59.29 -18.83 33.86
C GLU A 196 -57.82 -19.11 33.52
N GLN A 197 -57.54 -19.64 32.32
CA GLN A 197 -56.18 -19.96 31.86
C GLN A 197 -55.47 -18.77 31.21
N TYR A 198 -56.14 -17.63 31.00
CA TYR A 198 -55.62 -16.48 30.26
C TYR A 198 -54.26 -16.02 30.78
N GLY A 199 -54.11 -15.84 32.10
CA GLY A 199 -52.86 -15.37 32.70
C GLY A 199 -51.66 -16.29 32.46
N THR A 200 -51.87 -17.61 32.59
CA THR A 200 -50.83 -18.63 32.33
C THR A 200 -50.45 -18.68 30.85
N VAL A 201 -51.44 -18.67 29.95
CA VAL A 201 -51.20 -18.71 28.49
C VAL A 201 -50.51 -17.43 28.01
N LYS A 202 -50.94 -16.27 28.51
CA LYS A 202 -50.33 -14.96 28.20
C LYS A 202 -48.85 -14.93 28.57
N SER A 203 -48.50 -15.45 29.75
CA SER A 203 -47.11 -15.52 30.21
C SER A 203 -46.25 -16.39 29.27
N SER A 204 -46.75 -17.56 28.88
CA SER A 204 -46.06 -18.47 27.95
C SER A 204 -45.91 -17.88 26.53
N LEU A 205 -46.89 -17.12 26.05
CA LEU A 205 -46.80 -16.40 24.77
C LEU A 205 -45.76 -15.27 24.83
N ILE A 206 -45.71 -14.52 25.94
CA ILE A 206 -44.70 -13.47 26.14
C ILE A 206 -43.29 -14.07 26.12
N GLU A 207 -43.06 -15.19 26.80
CA GLU A 207 -41.77 -15.89 26.75
C GLU A 207 -41.39 -16.28 25.32
N THR A 208 -42.34 -16.81 24.56
CA THR A 208 -42.12 -17.22 23.16
C THR A 208 -41.84 -16.02 22.26
N LYS A 209 -42.56 -14.91 22.45
CA LYS A 209 -42.27 -13.63 21.78
C LYS A 209 -40.85 -13.15 22.10
N VAL A 210 -40.44 -13.13 23.37
CA VAL A 210 -39.08 -12.73 23.78
C VAL A 210 -38.03 -13.66 23.15
N LYS A 211 -38.27 -14.96 23.08
CA LYS A 211 -37.39 -15.90 22.35
C LYS A 211 -37.30 -15.55 20.86
N ALA A 212 -38.42 -15.24 20.21
CA ALA A 212 -38.45 -14.84 18.80
C ALA A 212 -37.66 -13.52 18.56
N GLU A 213 -37.80 -12.53 19.45
CA GLU A 213 -37.05 -11.28 19.39
C GLU A 213 -35.53 -11.54 19.51
N LYS A 214 -35.11 -12.37 20.47
CA LYS A 214 -33.70 -12.78 20.64
C LYS A 214 -33.16 -13.55 19.44
N SER A 215 -33.99 -14.35 18.77
CA SER A 215 -33.61 -15.06 17.54
C SER A 215 -33.25 -14.09 16.42
N ILE A 216 -34.05 -13.02 16.22
CA ILE A 216 -33.75 -11.95 15.26
C ILE A 216 -32.43 -11.27 15.61
N ASP A 217 -32.26 -10.85 16.86
CA ASP A 217 -31.05 -10.17 17.31
C ASP A 217 -29.81 -11.04 17.06
N SER A 218 -29.87 -12.33 17.41
CA SER A 218 -28.77 -13.26 17.20
C SER A 218 -28.41 -13.45 15.73
N ILE A 219 -29.39 -13.50 14.83
CA ILE A 219 -29.15 -13.61 13.38
C ILE A 219 -28.49 -12.33 12.84
N ILE A 220 -28.94 -11.16 13.28
CA ILE A 220 -28.38 -9.88 12.84
C ILE A 220 -26.94 -9.75 13.32
N GLU A 221 -26.73 -9.92 14.63
CA GLU A 221 -25.42 -9.80 15.28
C GLU A 221 -24.40 -10.77 14.66
N LYS A 222 -24.82 -12.00 14.33
CA LYS A 222 -23.91 -13.01 13.78
C LYS A 222 -23.68 -12.89 12.29
N PHE A 223 -24.66 -12.47 11.48
CA PHE A 223 -24.58 -12.63 10.02
C PHE A 223 -24.80 -11.37 9.19
N TYR A 224 -25.43 -10.33 9.74
CA TYR A 224 -25.72 -9.08 9.01
C TYR A 224 -24.84 -7.91 9.43
N SER A 225 -24.17 -8.05 10.57
CA SER A 225 -23.10 -7.14 10.99
C SER A 225 -21.83 -7.30 10.16
N ILE A 226 -21.73 -8.21 9.19
CA ILE A 226 -20.46 -8.55 8.54
C ILE A 226 -20.33 -7.90 7.17
N ASP A 227 -19.24 -7.16 7.00
CA ASP A 227 -18.77 -6.67 5.72
C ASP A 227 -17.78 -7.67 5.10
N PHE A 228 -17.99 -8.02 3.83
CA PHE A 228 -17.08 -8.90 3.09
C PHE A 228 -15.86 -8.18 2.55
N ASP A 229 -15.91 -6.86 2.57
CA ASP A 229 -14.86 -5.97 2.15
C ASP A 229 -14.67 -4.80 3.11
N VAL A 230 -13.41 -4.52 3.44
CA VAL A 230 -13.05 -3.40 4.31
C VAL A 230 -12.00 -2.54 3.62
N TYR A 231 -12.18 -1.23 3.72
CA TYR A 231 -11.29 -0.23 3.14
C TYR A 231 -10.50 0.49 4.21
N THR A 232 -9.20 0.67 3.99
CA THR A 232 -8.44 1.68 4.72
C THR A 232 -8.79 3.07 4.20
N ARG A 233 -8.65 4.10 5.03
CA ARG A 233 -8.75 5.47 4.52
C ARG A 233 -7.62 5.75 3.52
N PRO A 234 -7.87 6.59 2.50
CA PRO A 234 -6.84 6.98 1.57
C PRO A 234 -5.70 7.74 2.28
N ILE A 235 -4.46 7.39 1.97
CA ILE A 235 -3.27 8.11 2.43
C ILE A 235 -2.76 8.98 1.32
N ASP A 236 -2.55 10.26 1.65
CA ASP A 236 -1.89 11.20 0.76
C ASP A 236 -0.36 10.98 0.77
N VAL A 237 0.19 10.76 -0.43
CA VAL A 237 1.61 10.60 -0.69
C VAL A 237 2.20 11.77 -1.49
N GLN A 238 1.38 12.74 -1.89
CA GLN A 238 1.77 13.87 -2.69
C GLN A 238 2.72 14.80 -1.93
N GLY A 239 3.76 15.27 -2.62
CA GLY A 239 4.77 16.18 -2.05
C GLY A 239 5.69 15.55 -0.98
N LYS A 240 5.41 14.32 -0.53
CA LYS A 240 6.24 13.62 0.46
C LYS A 240 7.44 12.99 -0.25
N ASN A 241 8.64 13.14 0.34
CA ASN A 241 9.84 12.45 -0.14
C ASN A 241 9.84 10.98 0.31
N ILE A 242 8.94 10.19 -0.25
CA ILE A 242 8.79 8.75 0.00
C ILE A 242 8.97 7.97 -1.30
N ASP A 243 9.51 6.76 -1.18
CA ASP A 243 9.73 5.84 -2.30
C ASP A 243 8.69 4.72 -2.32
N VAL A 244 8.26 4.28 -1.14
CA VAL A 244 7.42 3.09 -0.95
C VAL A 244 6.41 3.33 0.15
N VAL A 245 5.15 2.97 -0.11
CA VAL A 245 4.19 2.67 0.95
C VAL A 245 4.29 1.18 1.24
N GLU A 246 4.72 0.86 2.46
CA GLU A 246 4.91 -0.51 2.92
C GLU A 246 3.83 -0.84 3.95
N PHE A 247 3.26 -2.04 3.86
CA PHE A 247 2.40 -2.55 4.91
C PHE A 247 2.46 -4.06 4.99
N THR A 248 2.18 -4.58 6.17
CA THR A 248 2.10 -6.00 6.47
C THR A 248 0.68 -6.34 6.88
N ILE A 249 0.20 -7.49 6.43
CA ILE A 249 -1.04 -8.05 6.96
C ILE A 249 -0.62 -9.10 7.98
N ASN A 250 -1.20 -9.03 9.17
CA ASN A 250 -1.02 -10.02 10.21
C ASN A 250 -2.35 -10.70 10.49
N GLN A 251 -2.33 -12.03 10.51
CA GLN A 251 -3.47 -12.85 10.84
C GLN A 251 -3.17 -13.64 12.12
N SER A 252 -4.06 -13.56 13.10
CA SER A 252 -3.99 -14.37 14.31
C SER A 252 -5.32 -15.05 14.60
N ASN A 253 -5.27 -16.29 15.07
CA ASN A 253 -6.47 -17.02 15.46
C ASN A 253 -7.08 -16.37 16.72
N LYS A 254 -8.39 -16.12 16.71
CA LYS A 254 -9.09 -15.44 17.80
C LYS A 254 -9.07 -16.22 19.12
N GLU A 255 -9.14 -17.54 19.05
CA GLU A 255 -9.24 -18.43 20.19
C GLU A 255 -7.85 -18.74 20.77
N THR A 256 -6.89 -19.11 19.92
CA THR A 256 -5.55 -19.49 20.40
C THR A 256 -4.58 -18.32 20.53
N LYS A 257 -4.91 -17.15 19.97
CA LYS A 257 -4.04 -15.96 19.84
C LYS A 257 -2.73 -16.20 19.09
N LYS A 258 -2.52 -17.39 18.52
CA LYS A 258 -1.34 -17.72 17.73
C LYS A 258 -1.45 -17.11 16.34
N LYS A 259 -0.32 -16.66 15.79
CA LYS A 259 -0.22 -16.27 14.38
C LYS A 259 -0.47 -17.50 13.50
N ASP A 260 -1.14 -17.30 12.38
CA ASP A 260 -1.31 -18.37 11.40
C ASP A 260 0.03 -18.58 10.68
N GLU A 261 0.67 -19.72 10.88
CA GLU A 261 1.97 -20.05 10.27
C GLU A 261 1.87 -20.19 8.74
N ASN A 262 0.67 -20.48 8.21
CA ASN A 262 0.42 -20.54 6.78
C ASN A 262 0.20 -19.16 6.15
N PHE A 263 0.07 -18.11 6.97
CA PHE A 263 -0.08 -16.74 6.52
C PHE A 263 1.26 -16.02 6.54
N ASP A 264 1.93 -16.01 5.39
CA ASP A 264 3.22 -15.33 5.25
C ASP A 264 3.04 -13.81 5.28
N SER A 265 3.36 -13.19 6.43
CA SER A 265 3.23 -11.74 6.69
C SER A 265 4.28 -10.87 5.98
N LYS A 266 4.66 -11.23 4.75
CA LYS A 266 5.62 -10.45 3.97
C LYS A 266 5.08 -9.05 3.70
N PRO A 267 5.95 -8.02 3.74
CA PRO A 267 5.53 -6.66 3.47
C PRO A 267 5.13 -6.49 2.00
N TYR A 268 3.94 -5.93 1.79
CA TYR A 268 3.48 -5.41 0.52
C TYR A 268 4.15 -4.07 0.27
N ASN A 269 4.86 -3.95 -0.86
CA ASN A 269 5.59 -2.75 -1.23
C ASN A 269 4.94 -2.07 -2.42
N ILE A 270 4.29 -0.93 -2.18
CA ILE A 270 3.67 -0.09 -3.20
C ILE A 270 4.67 0.99 -3.62
N TRP A 271 5.26 0.85 -4.79
CA TRP A 271 6.29 1.77 -5.28
C TRP A 271 5.67 3.06 -5.81
N ILE A 272 6.16 4.20 -5.33
CA ILE A 272 5.74 5.50 -5.84
C ILE A 272 6.46 5.77 -7.17
N LYS A 273 5.67 6.09 -8.21
CA LYS A 273 6.17 6.50 -9.53
C LYS A 273 5.77 7.93 -9.86
N GLY A 274 6.53 8.56 -10.74
CA GLY A 274 6.37 9.96 -11.08
C GLY A 274 6.93 10.91 -10.03
N GLY A 275 6.90 12.20 -10.36
CA GLY A 275 7.48 13.26 -9.55
C GLY A 275 9.01 13.25 -9.55
N LEU A 276 9.58 14.41 -9.21
CA LEU A 276 11.02 14.61 -9.14
C LEU A 276 11.57 14.04 -7.83
N LYS A 277 12.72 13.37 -7.90
CA LYS A 277 13.47 12.92 -6.72
C LYS A 277 14.93 13.39 -6.82
N ILE A 278 15.46 13.80 -5.67
CA ILE A 278 16.84 14.27 -5.49
C ILE A 278 17.46 13.41 -4.39
N ASP A 279 18.57 12.74 -4.73
CA ASP A 279 19.34 11.90 -3.80
C ASP A 279 20.82 12.27 -3.83
N VAL A 280 21.53 11.95 -2.75
CA VAL A 280 22.98 12.15 -2.66
C VAL A 280 23.68 10.79 -2.66
N SER A 281 24.69 10.64 -3.52
CA SER A 281 25.56 9.47 -3.57
C SER A 281 27.01 9.86 -3.37
N ALA A 282 27.81 8.91 -2.92
CA ALA A 282 29.26 9.05 -2.85
C ALA A 282 29.94 7.83 -3.48
N GLY A 283 31.17 8.00 -3.95
CA GLY A 283 31.91 6.90 -4.55
C GLY A 283 33.20 7.32 -5.22
N VAL A 284 33.57 6.51 -6.21
CA VAL A 284 34.85 6.58 -6.91
C VAL A 284 34.61 7.10 -8.33
N PHE A 285 35.50 7.99 -8.77
CA PHE A 285 35.44 8.65 -10.05
C PHE A 285 36.80 8.55 -10.74
N PHE A 286 36.76 8.40 -12.06
CA PHE A 286 37.89 8.44 -12.96
C PHE A 286 37.74 9.72 -13.78
N THR A 287 38.72 10.61 -13.68
CA THR A 287 38.67 11.95 -14.29
C THR A 287 39.82 12.11 -15.26
N SER A 288 39.56 12.66 -16.46
CA SER A 288 40.62 12.99 -17.41
C SER A 288 41.43 14.23 -17.00
N LEU A 289 41.06 14.87 -15.88
CA LEU A 289 41.81 15.96 -15.28
C LEU A 289 42.82 15.39 -14.29
N TYR A 290 43.99 15.04 -14.80
CA TYR A 290 45.16 14.61 -14.04
C TYR A 290 46.26 15.67 -14.09
N ASP A 291 47.21 15.61 -13.16
CA ASP A 291 48.40 16.46 -13.17
C ASP A 291 49.49 15.86 -14.06
N SER A 292 50.11 16.69 -14.90
CA SER A 292 51.22 16.23 -15.72
C SER A 292 52.49 16.15 -14.87
N GLU A 293 53.07 14.96 -14.77
CA GLU A 293 54.37 14.76 -14.15
C GLU A 293 55.48 14.81 -15.20
N PHE A 294 56.56 15.49 -14.88
CA PHE A 294 57.70 15.66 -15.77
C PHE A 294 58.95 15.07 -15.14
N SER A 295 59.82 14.49 -15.96
CA SER A 295 61.16 14.07 -15.61
C SER A 295 62.16 14.77 -16.52
N THR A 296 63.42 14.84 -16.08
CA THR A 296 64.49 15.50 -16.83
C THR A 296 65.57 14.51 -17.20
N LYS A 297 66.12 14.65 -18.41
CA LYS A 297 67.35 13.95 -18.84
C LYS A 297 68.38 14.98 -19.28
N ASP A 298 69.66 14.72 -19.05
CA ASP A 298 70.70 15.66 -19.50
C ASP A 298 70.75 15.71 -21.03
N ASP A 299 70.93 16.92 -21.57
CA ASP A 299 71.04 17.13 -23.01
C ASP A 299 72.45 16.76 -23.50
N PRO A 300 72.62 15.75 -24.37
CA PRO A 300 73.93 15.38 -24.89
C PRO A 300 74.54 16.43 -25.82
N ALA A 301 73.74 17.38 -26.34
CA ALA A 301 74.20 18.42 -27.28
C ALA A 301 74.63 19.71 -26.58
N ILE A 302 74.11 20.02 -25.39
CA ILE A 302 74.38 21.27 -24.67
C ILE A 302 74.65 20.98 -23.20
N ALA A 303 75.92 21.11 -22.79
CA ALA A 303 76.33 20.89 -21.41
C ALA A 303 75.61 21.84 -20.43
N GLY A 304 75.02 21.27 -19.37
CA GLY A 304 74.28 22.02 -18.34
C GLY A 304 72.78 22.18 -18.62
N ASN A 305 72.30 21.83 -19.82
CA ASN A 305 70.87 21.81 -20.12
C ASN A 305 70.23 20.45 -19.82
N LYS A 306 68.92 20.49 -19.56
CA LYS A 306 68.08 19.32 -19.35
C LYS A 306 66.93 19.30 -20.37
N ILE A 307 66.67 18.12 -20.93
CA ILE A 307 65.53 17.81 -21.77
C ILE A 307 64.37 17.39 -20.87
N ILE A 308 63.24 18.08 -21.02
CA ILE A 308 62.01 17.78 -20.27
C ILE A 308 61.26 16.63 -20.96
N THR A 309 61.01 15.54 -20.24
CA THR A 309 60.23 14.40 -20.72
C THR A 309 58.96 14.22 -19.90
N LEU A 310 57.84 13.92 -20.55
CA LEU A 310 56.58 13.63 -19.88
C LEU A 310 56.63 12.22 -19.26
N LYS A 311 56.30 12.10 -17.98
CA LYS A 311 56.14 10.80 -17.32
C LYS A 311 54.73 10.28 -17.63
N ASN A 312 54.65 9.12 -18.28
CA ASN A 312 53.37 8.52 -18.64
C ASN A 312 52.73 7.83 -17.44
N GLY A 313 51.80 8.51 -16.77
CA GLY A 313 50.98 7.97 -15.68
C GLY A 313 49.59 7.48 -16.11
N GLY A 314 49.26 7.56 -17.41
CA GLY A 314 47.92 7.33 -17.96
C GLY A 314 47.09 8.61 -18.13
N ASP A 315 45.91 8.46 -18.72
CA ASP A 315 45.02 9.57 -19.12
C ASP A 315 43.91 9.88 -18.10
N TYR A 316 43.89 9.18 -16.97
CA TYR A 316 42.86 9.31 -15.93
C TYR A 316 43.48 9.31 -14.54
N ASP A 317 42.95 10.18 -13.69
CA ASP A 317 43.21 10.19 -12.25
C ASP A 317 42.03 9.57 -11.49
N LEU A 318 42.33 9.00 -10.32
CA LEU A 318 41.35 8.47 -9.40
C LEU A 318 40.92 9.58 -8.44
N ALA A 319 39.61 9.75 -8.28
CA ALA A 319 39.03 10.74 -7.38
C ALA A 319 37.92 10.14 -6.52
N PHE A 320 37.72 10.72 -5.34
CA PHE A 320 36.66 10.35 -4.43
C PHE A 320 35.77 11.56 -4.19
N GLY A 321 34.46 11.36 -4.11
CA GLY A 321 33.56 12.47 -3.83
C GLY A 321 32.11 12.09 -3.83
N SER A 322 31.27 13.11 -4.03
CA SER A 322 29.82 12.97 -3.94
C SER A 322 29.11 13.68 -5.08
N THR A 323 27.94 13.17 -5.41
CA THR A 323 27.05 13.69 -6.45
C THR A 323 25.62 13.77 -5.94
N ILE A 324 24.95 14.85 -6.32
CA ILE A 324 23.51 15.04 -6.26
C ILE A 324 22.92 14.48 -7.54
N ASN A 325 22.02 13.51 -7.40
CA ASN A 325 21.35 12.81 -8.49
C ASN A 325 19.90 13.26 -8.56
N THR A 326 19.50 13.79 -9.71
CA THR A 326 18.14 14.27 -9.97
C THR A 326 17.50 13.41 -11.06
N TYR A 327 16.36 12.81 -10.76
CA TYR A 327 15.68 11.90 -11.67
C TYR A 327 14.17 11.84 -11.40
N MET A 328 13.40 11.38 -12.39
CA MET A 328 11.98 11.09 -12.23
C MET A 328 11.81 9.70 -11.61
N ARG A 329 10.91 9.54 -10.63
CA ARG A 329 10.68 8.20 -10.04
C ARG A 329 10.08 7.28 -11.10
N MET A 330 10.80 6.22 -11.44
CA MET A 330 10.35 5.22 -12.40
C MET A 330 10.23 3.86 -11.71
N ASN A 331 9.19 3.12 -12.07
CA ASN A 331 9.02 1.73 -11.64
C ASN A 331 9.80 0.83 -12.59
N SER A 332 11.14 0.91 -12.54
CA SER A 332 12.08 0.21 -13.44
C SER A 332 13.34 -0.19 -12.66
N TRP A 333 14.04 -1.23 -13.13
CA TRP A 333 15.37 -1.60 -12.62
C TRP A 333 16.47 -0.62 -13.03
N VAL A 334 16.23 0.13 -14.11
CA VAL A 334 17.16 1.12 -14.67
C VAL A 334 16.45 2.46 -14.73
N VAL A 335 17.05 3.48 -14.11
CA VAL A 335 16.50 4.83 -14.06
C VAL A 335 17.55 5.85 -14.53
N PRO A 336 17.28 6.63 -15.59
CA PRO A 336 18.19 7.69 -16.01
C PRO A 336 18.20 8.83 -14.99
N THR A 337 19.38 9.39 -14.77
CA THR A 337 19.59 10.49 -13.81
C THR A 337 20.49 11.57 -14.39
N LEU A 338 20.27 12.79 -13.95
CA LEU A 338 21.21 13.90 -14.09
C LEU A 338 22.04 14.00 -12.81
N ASN A 339 23.34 14.19 -12.91
CA ASN A 339 24.26 14.20 -11.78
C ASN A 339 25.04 15.51 -11.74
N PHE A 340 25.12 16.13 -10.57
CA PHE A 340 26.00 17.26 -10.29
C PHE A 340 26.77 16.99 -9.01
N GLY A 341 28.07 17.20 -8.98
CA GLY A 341 28.87 16.82 -7.80
C GLY A 341 30.22 17.47 -7.71
N ALA A 342 30.97 17.06 -6.69
CA ALA A 342 32.33 17.47 -6.46
C ALA A 342 33.19 16.30 -6.01
N VAL A 343 34.43 16.26 -6.48
CA VAL A 343 35.40 15.22 -6.16
C VAL A 343 36.74 15.81 -5.77
N ILE A 344 37.50 15.05 -4.99
CA ILE A 344 38.86 15.35 -4.59
C ILE A 344 39.74 14.27 -5.20
N THR A 345 40.74 14.67 -5.99
CA THR A 345 41.74 13.73 -6.55
C THR A 345 42.78 13.31 -5.51
N GLN A 346 43.65 12.35 -5.85
CA GLN A 346 44.76 11.94 -4.98
C GLN A 346 45.65 13.11 -4.55
N ASN A 347 45.83 14.09 -5.44
CA ASN A 347 46.60 15.32 -5.19
C ASN A 347 45.78 16.42 -4.48
N GLN A 348 44.67 16.06 -3.82
CA GLN A 348 43.81 16.96 -3.05
C GLN A 348 43.19 18.12 -3.86
N LYS A 349 43.06 17.96 -5.17
CA LYS A 349 42.46 18.99 -6.03
C LYS A 349 40.97 18.78 -6.15
N LEU A 350 40.22 19.85 -5.87
CA LEU A 350 38.78 19.90 -6.04
C LEU A 350 38.42 19.98 -7.53
N GLN A 351 37.53 19.11 -7.98
CA GLN A 351 36.92 19.14 -9.30
C GLN A 351 35.40 19.10 -9.20
N ILE A 352 34.72 19.83 -10.08
CA ILE A 352 33.26 19.88 -10.18
C ILE A 352 32.83 18.96 -11.32
N LEU A 353 31.81 18.14 -11.06
CA LEU A 353 31.26 17.17 -11.99
C LEU A 353 29.87 17.60 -12.46
N LEU A 354 29.60 17.47 -13.76
CA LEU A 354 28.29 17.62 -14.35
C LEU A 354 28.08 16.55 -15.43
N GLY A 355 27.08 15.70 -15.26
CA GLY A 355 26.89 14.57 -16.16
C GLY A 355 25.52 13.94 -16.11
N GLY A 356 25.39 12.86 -16.85
CA GLY A 356 24.23 11.98 -16.82
C GLY A 356 24.65 10.58 -16.38
N GLY A 357 23.67 9.77 -15.99
CA GLY A 357 23.95 8.45 -15.47
C GLY A 357 22.74 7.54 -15.46
N LEU A 358 22.99 6.30 -15.04
CA LEU A 358 21.98 5.28 -14.85
C LEU A 358 22.07 4.78 -13.41
N ILE A 359 20.94 4.81 -12.72
CA ILE A 359 20.74 4.17 -11.43
C ILE A 359 20.29 2.74 -11.70
N LEU A 360 21.03 1.77 -11.19
CA LEU A 360 20.68 0.35 -11.24
C LEU A 360 20.19 -0.12 -9.87
N GLY A 361 19.06 -0.83 -9.87
CA GLY A 361 18.49 -1.44 -8.66
C GLY A 361 17.43 -0.57 -7.98
N LYS A 362 16.45 -1.24 -7.34
CA LYS A 362 15.31 -0.57 -6.67
C LYS A 362 15.60 -0.18 -5.21
N GLN A 363 16.34 -1.03 -4.49
CA GLN A 363 16.61 -0.90 -3.05
C GLN A 363 18.04 -0.48 -2.74
N GLU A 364 18.99 -0.84 -3.60
CA GLU A 364 20.42 -0.53 -3.49
C GLU A 364 20.87 0.02 -4.83
N ARG A 365 21.21 1.31 -4.84
CA ARG A 365 21.30 2.10 -6.06
C ARG A 365 22.77 2.34 -6.37
N ILE A 366 23.37 1.40 -7.08
CA ILE A 366 24.64 1.65 -7.76
C ILE A 366 24.33 2.59 -8.91
N ILE A 367 25.07 3.69 -8.98
CA ILE A 367 24.89 4.73 -9.99
C ILE A 367 26.15 4.77 -10.84
N PHE A 368 25.97 4.52 -12.12
CA PHE A 368 26.99 4.78 -13.12
C PHE A 368 26.75 6.17 -13.67
N SER A 369 27.77 7.01 -13.62
CA SER A 369 27.70 8.40 -14.06
C SER A 369 28.83 8.71 -15.02
N GLY A 370 28.58 9.61 -15.96
CA GLY A 370 29.60 10.10 -16.86
C GLY A 370 29.24 11.47 -17.41
N GLY A 371 30.24 12.27 -17.71
CA GLY A 371 30.00 13.62 -18.18
C GLY A 371 31.24 14.48 -18.18
N LEU A 372 31.04 15.77 -17.94
CA LEU A 372 32.09 16.77 -17.92
C LEU A 372 32.59 16.97 -16.49
N THR A 373 33.90 17.16 -16.38
CA THR A 373 34.58 17.58 -15.15
C THR A 373 35.29 18.90 -15.42
N MET A 374 35.38 19.75 -14.40
CA MET A 374 36.11 21.01 -14.47
C MET A 374 36.90 21.24 -13.19
N GLY A 375 38.13 21.72 -13.31
CA GLY A 375 39.00 21.90 -12.17
C GLY A 375 40.36 22.46 -12.54
N LYS A 376 41.18 22.72 -11.53
CA LYS A 376 42.58 23.12 -11.72
C LYS A 376 43.45 21.88 -11.91
N VAL A 377 44.38 21.95 -12.85
CA VAL A 377 45.40 20.93 -13.11
C VAL A 377 46.76 21.58 -13.25
N THR A 378 47.82 20.85 -12.87
CA THR A 378 49.20 21.30 -13.03
C THR A 378 49.69 20.92 -14.43
N ARG A 379 50.14 21.92 -15.19
CA ARG A 379 50.74 21.75 -16.53
C ARG A 379 52.09 22.44 -16.58
N ILE A 380 52.89 22.12 -17.59
CA ILE A 380 54.15 22.82 -17.84
C ILE A 380 53.89 24.33 -18.03
N ALA A 381 54.77 25.18 -17.50
CA ALA A 381 54.66 26.62 -17.69
C ALA A 381 54.81 27.00 -19.17
N ASP A 382 54.12 28.05 -19.63
CA ASP A 382 53.97 28.35 -21.07
C ASP A 382 55.31 28.63 -21.80
N SER A 383 56.37 28.96 -21.07
CA SER A 383 57.73 29.15 -21.62
C SER A 383 58.52 27.86 -21.84
N TYR A 384 57.98 26.70 -21.49
CA TYR A 384 58.66 25.40 -21.59
C TYR A 384 57.80 24.39 -22.35
N SER A 385 58.45 23.55 -23.17
CA SER A 385 57.78 22.46 -23.91
C SER A 385 58.44 21.11 -23.63
N VAL A 386 57.64 20.04 -23.67
CA VAL A 386 58.16 18.66 -23.63
C VAL A 386 59.05 18.43 -24.85
N GLY A 387 60.23 17.84 -24.62
CA GLY A 387 61.28 17.65 -25.62
C GLY A 387 62.19 18.86 -25.83
N GLY A 388 61.89 20.01 -25.22
CA GLY A 388 62.77 21.18 -25.25
C GLY A 388 63.95 21.04 -24.29
N SER A 389 65.07 21.67 -24.66
CA SER A 389 66.31 21.72 -23.88
C SER A 389 66.42 23.08 -23.18
N TYR A 390 66.50 23.07 -21.86
CA TYR A 390 66.52 24.29 -21.04
C TYR A 390 67.52 24.20 -19.90
N ASN A 391 68.06 25.34 -19.48
CA ASN A 391 68.80 25.46 -18.23
C ASN A 391 67.79 25.62 -17.08
N LEU A 392 67.62 24.57 -16.28
CA LEU A 392 66.68 24.51 -15.16
C LEU A 392 67.31 24.96 -13.83
N GLY A 393 68.49 25.57 -13.86
CA GLY A 393 69.23 25.99 -12.66
C GLY A 393 69.65 24.82 -11.77
N ASN A 394 70.03 25.15 -10.52
CA ASN A 394 70.59 24.17 -9.58
C ASN A 394 69.56 23.17 -9.02
N SER A 395 68.27 23.50 -9.03
CA SER A 395 67.22 22.58 -8.54
C SER A 395 66.85 21.52 -9.57
N GLY A 396 66.97 21.83 -10.88
CA GLY A 396 66.58 20.91 -11.94
C GLY A 396 65.08 20.67 -12.05
N ASP A 397 64.27 21.38 -11.27
CA ASP A 397 62.81 21.23 -11.24
C ASP A 397 62.18 21.82 -12.51
N VAL A 398 61.21 21.12 -13.07
CA VAL A 398 60.45 21.59 -14.23
C VAL A 398 59.42 22.63 -13.77
N PRO A 399 59.46 23.89 -14.27
CA PRO A 399 58.49 24.89 -13.89
C PRO A 399 57.09 24.50 -14.37
N THR A 400 56.14 24.47 -13.44
CA THR A 400 54.75 24.14 -13.72
C THR A 400 53.81 25.25 -13.25
N GLN A 401 52.63 25.33 -13.86
CA GLN A 401 51.60 26.30 -13.52
C GLN A 401 50.23 25.63 -13.41
N ASN A 402 49.38 26.18 -12.54
CA ASN A 402 48.01 25.73 -12.37
C ASN A 402 47.11 26.34 -13.46
N GLN A 403 46.51 25.50 -14.30
CA GLN A 403 45.56 25.92 -15.32
C GLN A 403 44.17 25.35 -15.03
N PHE A 404 43.12 26.14 -15.28
CA PHE A 404 41.75 25.63 -15.26
C PHE A 404 41.47 24.90 -16.56
N LYS A 405 40.97 23.66 -16.48
CA LYS A 405 40.67 22.82 -17.65
C LYS A 405 39.33 22.12 -17.48
N PHE A 406 38.76 21.77 -18.63
CA PHE A 406 37.62 20.88 -18.75
C PHE A 406 38.11 19.51 -19.20
N GLY A 407 37.43 18.48 -18.72
CA GLY A 407 37.68 17.10 -19.10
C GLY A 407 36.39 16.30 -19.05
N HIS A 408 36.51 14.99 -19.10
CA HIS A 408 35.41 14.06 -18.89
C HIS A 408 35.67 13.16 -17.69
N PHE A 409 34.59 12.63 -17.11
CA PHE A 409 34.67 11.67 -16.02
C PHE A 409 33.76 10.47 -16.24
N PHE A 410 34.10 9.39 -15.56
CA PHE A 410 33.24 8.24 -15.33
C PHE A 410 33.25 7.93 -13.83
N GLY A 411 32.09 7.65 -13.24
CA GLY A 411 31.97 7.43 -11.80
C GLY A 411 31.05 6.26 -11.46
N ILE A 412 31.43 5.52 -10.43
CA ILE A 412 30.61 4.50 -9.79
C ILE A 412 30.33 4.98 -8.37
N THR A 413 29.07 5.31 -8.09
CA THR A 413 28.66 5.80 -6.79
C THR A 413 27.57 4.94 -6.17
N TYR A 414 27.47 5.00 -4.84
CA TYR A 414 26.42 4.35 -4.07
C TYR A 414 25.54 5.41 -3.41
N ASN A 415 24.22 5.27 -3.54
CA ASN A 415 23.28 6.18 -2.90
C ASN A 415 23.33 6.04 -1.38
N LEU A 416 23.64 7.13 -0.67
CA LEU A 416 23.76 7.12 0.79
C LEU A 416 22.40 7.16 1.49
N THR A 417 21.33 7.51 0.75
CA THR A 417 19.97 7.55 1.29
C THR A 417 19.29 6.19 1.15
N LYS A 418 18.84 5.64 2.28
CA LYS A 418 17.98 4.44 2.27
C LYS A 418 16.63 4.74 1.62
N VAL A 419 16.00 3.71 1.07
CA VAL A 419 14.62 3.76 0.57
C VAL A 419 13.72 4.34 1.67
N LYS A 420 13.07 5.48 1.40
CA LYS A 420 12.18 6.12 2.37
C LYS A 420 10.82 5.44 2.32
N LYS A 421 10.47 4.74 3.40
CA LYS A 421 9.22 4.01 3.52
C LYS A 421 8.24 4.74 4.43
N ILE A 422 6.96 4.66 4.12
CA ILE A 422 5.86 5.04 5.01
C ILE A 422 4.96 3.83 5.24
N SER A 423 4.53 3.66 6.48
CA SER A 423 3.60 2.61 6.89
C SER A 423 2.15 3.01 6.61
N LEU A 424 1.30 2.06 6.22
CA LEU A 424 -0.11 2.31 5.90
C LEU A 424 -0.95 2.54 7.16
N ASP A 425 -0.52 2.06 8.32
CA ASP A 425 -1.20 2.31 9.60
C ASP A 425 -1.41 3.79 9.92
N LYS A 426 -0.61 4.71 9.38
CA LYS A 426 -0.81 6.16 9.55
C LYS A 426 -2.13 6.69 9.00
N GLY A 427 -2.79 5.96 8.08
CA GLY A 427 -4.10 6.32 7.52
C GLY A 427 -5.31 5.72 8.24
N ILE A 428 -5.12 4.76 9.15
CA ILE A 428 -6.23 4.05 9.79
C ILE A 428 -6.58 4.79 11.10
N GLU A 429 -7.71 5.49 11.20
CA GLU A 429 -8.18 6.01 12.50
C GLU A 429 -8.67 4.87 13.38
N GLN A 430 -8.50 4.98 14.71
CA GLN A 430 -9.12 4.05 15.66
C GLN A 430 -10.63 4.24 15.55
N ASN A 431 -11.35 3.16 15.21
CA ASN A 431 -12.81 3.12 15.37
C ASN A 431 -13.16 3.16 16.86
#